data_AF-A0A8B6CFY2-F1
#
_entry.id   AF-A0A8B6CFY2-F1
#
_cell.length_a   1.000
_cell.length_b   1.000
_cell.length_c   1.000
_cell.angle_alpha   90.00
_cell.angle_beta   90.00
_cell.angle_gamma   90.00
#
_symmetry.space_group_name_H-M   'P 1'
#
loop_
_entity.id
_entity.type
_entity.pdbx_description
1 polymer ?
#
loop_
_entity_poly.entity_id
_entity_poly.type
_entity_poly.pdbx_seq_one_letter_code
_entity_poly.pdbx_strand_id
1 'polypeptide(L)'
;MLGNSEVQTGQWDTTTADLTDGMGGGPIAIFDEMGNTVIISPLDNFMSSSFWHEDHPGGRINFGVMGGAKSIPANYRQRFILLASSSINQAFQDLGKALRKVSGASPKKEFYRQNDVTLKYLGYWTDNGAYYYYNTEANKTYEQTMKDVFDYAQREKIPYRYLQLDSWWYYKGFGEGVKEWTARPEVFPHGIQSVQQYTRWPMGAHNKYWSVDNVYAKQNGGKYNFVMSPIVAVPNDTSFWYDLMKNATSWGLKMYEQDWLNIETLFSHDLAEDLSLGERWLTEMGNAAEFNNITIQYCMSLPRHGLMSTKIPVVTQARASEDYHVQEDQWKIGVSSMFAYALGLAPSKDTFWTSTIQNGNPKYPKKQELWPALQTVVATLSMGPVGPGDMIGATNKDLLMRCCNMEGLILKPSRPATAMDLQIIKAAFPDFNGPDGQVWTSLSEIYGDKTTQFGILLAANMSKPYKLRAYQTEFPYQFYDSIVFPYNKPEAAMPFNGKYPLNLNGCTSDQFCLFYLSPIIIVGQHTIAIYGEHDKFVPMSPQRVTDIIYTEDDMVLQLVGVPSEKVVVSYLLDGMQKNVTTVFSTSRTAHISLVLGKTKHVTIAHQRPFTGSFNGFGKRGV
;
A
#
# COMPACT_ATOMS: atom_id res chain seq x y z
N MET A 1 13.83 8.65 2.85
CA MET A 1 13.33 7.35 2.32
C MET A 1 11.92 7.45 1.71
N LEU A 2 11.50 6.49 0.87
CA LEU A 2 10.09 6.30 0.51
C LEU A 2 9.28 5.80 1.74
N GLY A 3 9.92 5.00 2.60
CA GLY A 3 9.42 4.66 3.94
C GLY A 3 9.53 5.82 4.94
N ASN A 4 8.98 5.64 6.15
CA ASN A 4 8.76 6.73 7.10
C ASN A 4 9.99 7.13 7.97
N SER A 5 11.14 6.45 7.89
CA SER A 5 12.35 6.72 8.73
C SER A 5 12.93 8.12 8.64
N GLU A 6 12.73 8.82 7.52
CA GLU A 6 13.43 10.07 7.20
C GLU A 6 12.48 11.14 6.70
N VAL A 7 11.19 11.05 7.04
CA VAL A 7 10.24 12.12 6.75
C VAL A 7 10.55 13.28 7.69
N GLN A 8 10.98 14.40 7.13
CA GLN A 8 11.22 15.64 7.86
C GLN A 8 10.14 16.66 7.51
N THR A 9 9.61 17.34 8.53
CA THR A 9 8.65 18.44 8.40
C THR A 9 9.06 19.55 9.35
N GLY A 10 9.09 20.79 8.88
CA GLY A 10 9.47 21.96 9.68
C GLY A 10 9.25 23.26 8.92
N GLN A 11 9.57 24.38 9.57
CA GLN A 11 9.53 25.69 8.94
C GLN A 11 10.79 25.89 8.10
N TRP A 12 10.62 26.43 6.91
CA TRP A 12 11.72 26.87 6.07
C TRP A 12 11.97 28.37 6.29
N ASP A 13 12.99 28.70 7.07
CA ASP A 13 13.38 30.06 7.44
C ASP A 13 14.91 30.20 7.56
N THR A 14 15.36 31.36 8.07
CA THR A 14 16.79 31.63 8.28
C THR A 14 17.43 30.80 9.40
N THR A 15 16.70 29.88 10.02
CA THR A 15 17.14 28.99 11.10
C THR A 15 17.07 27.50 10.72
N THR A 16 16.48 27.16 9.57
CA THR A 16 16.43 25.77 9.06
C THR A 16 17.82 25.23 8.80
N ALA A 17 18.32 24.39 9.71
CA ALA A 17 19.68 23.89 9.65
C ALA A 17 19.90 22.88 8.50
N ASP A 18 19.01 21.89 8.32
CA ASP A 18 19.22 20.78 7.38
C ASP A 18 17.94 20.28 6.70
N LEU A 19 18.06 19.92 5.42
CA LEU A 19 17.08 19.15 4.63
C LEU A 19 17.74 17.86 4.13
N THR A 20 16.99 16.76 4.10
CA THR A 20 17.50 15.52 3.50
C THR A 20 17.78 15.71 2.01
N ASP A 21 19.04 15.51 1.60
CA ASP A 21 19.52 15.82 0.25
C ASP A 21 20.36 14.69 -0.37
N GLY A 22 21.11 15.02 -1.43
CA GLY A 22 22.02 14.10 -2.10
C GLY A 22 21.31 12.90 -2.72
N MET A 23 21.88 11.71 -2.48
CA MET A 23 21.30 10.45 -2.94
C MET A 23 20.02 10.06 -2.18
N GLY A 24 19.90 10.48 -0.92
CA GLY A 24 18.74 10.24 -0.06
C GLY A 24 17.55 11.17 -0.33
N GLY A 25 17.83 12.33 -0.93
CA GLY A 25 16.85 13.36 -1.24
C GLY A 25 15.72 12.89 -2.17
N GLY A 26 14.53 13.42 -1.93
CA GLY A 26 13.33 13.17 -2.71
C GLY A 26 12.72 14.45 -3.27
N PRO A 27 11.52 14.36 -3.87
CA PRO A 27 10.73 15.55 -4.17
C PRO A 27 10.58 16.41 -2.92
N ILE A 28 10.72 17.73 -3.09
CA ILE A 28 10.60 18.70 -2.01
C ILE A 28 9.24 19.37 -2.13
N ALA A 29 8.47 19.38 -1.05
CA ALA A 29 7.20 20.08 -0.95
C ALA A 29 7.35 21.28 -0.01
N ILE A 30 7.04 22.48 -0.50
CA ILE A 30 7.06 23.73 0.26
C ILE A 30 5.63 24.24 0.34
N PHE A 31 5.16 24.60 1.52
CA PHE A 31 3.77 25.02 1.72
C PHE A 31 3.63 26.14 2.76
N ASP A 32 2.53 26.88 2.67
CA ASP A 32 2.13 27.89 3.66
C ASP A 32 1.09 27.33 4.66
N GLU A 33 0.69 28.15 5.66
CA GLU A 33 -0.33 27.77 6.64
C GLU A 33 -1.72 27.55 6.04
N MET A 34 -1.96 28.00 4.81
CA MET A 34 -3.20 27.73 4.07
C MET A 34 -3.15 26.40 3.31
N GLY A 35 -2.00 25.73 3.27
CA GLY A 35 -1.76 24.50 2.52
C GLY A 35 -1.45 24.72 1.04
N ASN A 36 -1.30 25.97 0.57
CA ASN A 36 -0.84 26.22 -0.79
C ASN A 36 0.56 25.65 -0.93
N THR A 37 0.74 24.72 -1.85
CA THR A 37 1.93 23.86 -1.92
C THR A 37 2.59 23.97 -3.27
N VAL A 38 3.91 24.06 -3.27
CA VAL A 38 4.78 23.94 -4.44
C VAL A 38 5.65 22.70 -4.28
N ILE A 39 5.65 21.81 -5.27
CA ILE A 39 6.52 20.64 -5.32
C ILE A 39 7.56 20.77 -6.43
N ILE A 40 8.81 20.44 -6.10
CA ILE A 40 9.93 20.33 -7.04
C ILE A 40 10.39 18.87 -7.11
N SER A 41 10.51 18.33 -8.32
CA SER A 41 10.92 16.94 -8.53
C SER A 41 11.61 16.74 -9.89
N PRO A 42 12.54 15.78 -10.04
CA PRO A 42 12.97 15.30 -11.34
C PRO A 42 11.77 14.80 -12.15
N LEU A 43 11.73 15.15 -13.43
CA LEU A 43 10.72 14.67 -14.37
C LEU A 43 11.21 13.40 -15.10
N ASP A 44 12.52 13.22 -15.19
CA ASP A 44 13.20 12.05 -15.75
C ASP A 44 14.57 11.84 -15.09
N ASN A 45 15.29 10.80 -15.53
CA ASN A 45 16.64 10.44 -15.06
C ASN A 45 16.72 10.39 -13.52
N PHE A 46 15.72 9.76 -12.89
CA PHE A 46 15.52 9.79 -11.44
C PHE A 46 16.75 9.29 -10.67
N MET A 47 17.42 8.27 -11.20
CA MET A 47 18.55 7.60 -10.55
C MET A 47 19.85 8.41 -10.59
N SER A 48 19.97 9.38 -11.48
CA SER A 48 21.15 10.25 -11.61
C SER A 48 20.89 11.70 -11.19
N SER A 49 19.67 11.99 -10.74
CA SER A 49 19.29 13.30 -10.19
C SER A 49 19.75 13.43 -8.75
N SER A 50 20.09 14.65 -8.34
CA SER A 50 20.40 14.99 -6.97
C SER A 50 19.81 16.33 -6.58
N PHE A 51 19.54 16.44 -5.29
CA PHE A 51 19.17 17.66 -4.59
C PHE A 51 20.32 18.01 -3.66
N TRP A 52 20.55 19.28 -3.37
CA TRP A 52 21.55 19.71 -2.41
C TRP A 52 21.06 20.97 -1.68
N HIS A 53 21.07 20.93 -0.36
CA HIS A 53 20.81 22.10 0.49
C HIS A 53 22.15 22.63 0.99
N GLU A 54 22.38 23.95 0.87
CA GLU A 54 23.57 24.57 1.44
C GLU A 54 23.55 24.37 2.97
N ASP A 55 24.63 23.81 3.54
CA ASP A 55 24.79 23.43 4.97
C ASP A 55 24.97 24.68 5.86
N HIS A 56 23.98 25.57 5.82
CA HIS A 56 23.82 26.68 6.72
C HIS A 56 22.34 27.11 6.76
N PRO A 57 21.90 27.73 7.87
CA PRO A 57 20.54 28.22 7.98
C PRO A 57 20.10 29.15 6.84
N GLY A 58 18.92 28.90 6.28
CA GLY A 58 18.39 29.64 5.12
C GLY A 58 19.14 29.37 3.81
N GLY A 59 19.87 28.26 3.72
CA GLY A 59 20.63 27.83 2.55
C GLY A 59 19.78 27.68 1.28
N ARG A 60 20.41 27.85 0.11
CA ARG A 60 19.74 27.63 -1.18
C ARG A 60 19.58 26.14 -1.43
N ILE A 61 18.47 25.79 -2.08
CA ILE A 61 18.24 24.45 -2.62
C ILE A 61 18.68 24.42 -4.07
N ASN A 62 19.58 23.50 -4.38
CA ASN A 62 20.15 23.28 -5.70
C ASN A 62 19.67 21.93 -6.26
N PHE A 63 19.50 21.85 -7.57
CA PHE A 63 18.97 20.68 -8.27
C PHE A 63 19.80 20.43 -9.52
N GLY A 64 20.12 19.17 -9.79
CA GLY A 64 20.86 18.84 -10.99
C GLY A 64 21.23 17.36 -11.11
N VAL A 65 22.25 17.12 -11.91
CA VAL A 65 22.93 15.83 -11.98
C VAL A 65 23.70 15.60 -10.69
N MET A 66 23.75 14.36 -10.22
CA MET A 66 24.54 13.97 -9.04
C MET A 66 26.00 14.38 -9.15
N GLY A 67 26.55 14.95 -8.08
CA GLY A 67 27.91 15.50 -8.07
C GLY A 67 29.02 14.47 -8.27
N GLY A 68 28.74 13.18 -8.03
CA GLY A 68 29.68 12.08 -8.28
C GLY A 68 29.84 11.71 -9.75
N ALA A 69 29.00 12.23 -10.65
CA ALA A 69 29.05 11.87 -12.07
C ALA A 69 30.42 12.14 -12.71
N LYS A 70 31.08 11.10 -13.21
CA LYS A 70 32.42 11.20 -13.82
C LYS A 70 32.43 11.95 -15.16
N SER A 71 31.32 11.90 -15.89
CA SER A 71 31.15 12.62 -17.15
C SER A 71 29.68 12.85 -17.44
N ILE A 72 29.39 13.95 -18.16
CA ILE A 72 28.06 14.23 -18.70
C ILE A 72 28.16 14.07 -20.23
N PRO A 73 27.52 13.05 -20.83
CA PRO A 73 27.56 12.85 -22.27
C PRO A 73 27.02 14.05 -23.04
N ALA A 74 27.54 14.27 -24.25
CA ALA A 74 26.98 15.27 -25.14
C ALA A 74 25.48 15.00 -25.36
N ASN A 75 24.67 16.06 -25.33
CA ASN A 75 23.21 16.01 -25.44
C ASN A 75 22.47 15.31 -24.28
N TYR A 76 23.14 15.02 -23.16
CA TYR A 76 22.45 14.58 -21.95
C TYR A 76 21.45 15.66 -21.50
N ARG A 77 20.24 15.24 -21.15
CA ARG A 77 19.15 16.14 -20.73
C ARG A 77 18.59 15.68 -19.40
N GLN A 78 18.65 16.56 -18.42
CA GLN A 78 17.95 16.44 -17.14
C GLN A 78 16.74 17.39 -17.14
N ARG A 79 15.56 16.90 -16.77
CA ARG A 79 14.37 17.74 -16.59
C ARG A 79 13.87 17.69 -15.16
N PHE A 80 13.33 18.83 -14.72
CA PHE A 80 12.63 18.97 -13.46
C PHE A 80 11.23 19.52 -13.71
N ILE A 81 10.32 19.24 -12.78
CA ILE A 81 8.97 19.80 -12.73
C ILE A 81 8.82 20.63 -11.46
N LEU A 82 8.19 21.80 -11.63
CA LEU A 82 7.70 22.67 -10.57
C LEU A 82 6.17 22.68 -10.69
N LEU A 83 5.48 22.28 -9.63
CA LEU A 83 4.02 22.18 -9.63
C LEU A 83 3.45 22.89 -8.42
N ALA A 84 2.42 23.72 -8.63
CA ALA A 84 1.69 24.40 -7.56
C ALA A 84 0.26 23.87 -7.45
N SER A 85 -0.19 23.60 -6.24
CA SER A 85 -1.57 23.22 -5.92
C SER A 85 -2.03 23.92 -4.63
N SER A 86 -3.34 23.98 -4.40
CA SER A 86 -3.93 24.62 -3.21
C SER A 86 -3.94 23.72 -1.96
N SER A 87 -3.19 22.62 -1.98
CA SER A 87 -3.22 21.54 -0.98
C SER A 87 -1.96 20.68 -1.09
N ILE A 88 -1.48 20.12 0.03
CA ILE A 88 -0.30 19.25 0.09
C ILE A 88 -0.63 17.90 -0.57
N ASN A 89 -1.71 17.23 -0.13
CA ASN A 89 -2.18 15.99 -0.75
C ASN A 89 -2.40 16.15 -2.26
N GLN A 90 -3.05 17.25 -2.68
CA GLN A 90 -3.33 17.51 -4.08
C GLN A 90 -2.04 17.71 -4.90
N ALA A 91 -1.04 18.41 -4.35
CA ALA A 91 0.23 18.62 -5.02
C ALA A 91 0.96 17.29 -5.30
N PHE A 92 0.99 16.37 -4.34
CA PHE A 92 1.57 15.04 -4.55
C PHE A 92 0.78 14.24 -5.60
N GLN A 93 -0.55 14.29 -5.55
CA GLN A 93 -1.40 13.63 -6.56
C GLN A 93 -1.12 14.16 -7.98
N ASP A 94 -0.95 15.47 -8.13
CA ASP A 94 -0.71 16.10 -9.43
C ASP A 94 0.71 15.84 -9.95
N LEU A 95 1.73 15.86 -9.07
CA LEU A 95 3.07 15.38 -9.41
C LEU A 95 2.99 13.93 -9.93
N GLY A 96 2.30 13.09 -9.17
CA GLY A 96 2.09 11.69 -9.50
C GLY A 96 1.46 11.45 -10.87
N LYS A 97 0.35 12.15 -11.14
CA LYS A 97 -0.32 12.13 -12.44
C LYS A 97 0.61 12.58 -13.57
N ALA A 98 1.39 13.64 -13.35
CA ALA A 98 2.33 14.14 -14.34
C ALA A 98 3.43 13.12 -14.66
N LEU A 99 4.09 12.55 -13.64
CA LEU A 99 5.13 11.54 -13.80
C LEU A 99 4.63 10.28 -14.52
N ARG A 100 3.48 9.75 -14.08
CA ARG A 100 2.84 8.58 -14.67
C ARG A 100 2.36 8.80 -16.12
N LYS A 101 1.95 10.03 -16.44
CA LYS A 101 1.61 10.44 -17.82
C LYS A 101 2.85 10.51 -18.69
N VAL A 102 3.95 11.06 -18.18
CA VAL A 102 5.23 11.17 -18.91
C VAL A 102 5.86 9.80 -19.15
N SER A 103 5.76 8.87 -18.20
CA SER A 103 6.31 7.51 -18.36
C SER A 103 5.51 6.62 -19.32
N GLY A 104 4.22 6.90 -19.53
CA GLY A 104 3.34 6.09 -20.38
C GLY A 104 2.98 4.70 -19.81
N ALA A 105 3.51 4.33 -18.64
CA ALA A 105 3.36 3.02 -18.01
C ALA A 105 2.06 2.83 -17.21
N SER A 106 1.23 3.88 -17.08
CA SER A 106 0.05 3.88 -16.19
C SER A 106 -0.92 2.71 -16.43
N PRO A 107 -1.37 2.42 -17.67
CA PRO A 107 -2.36 1.36 -17.89
C PRO A 107 -1.83 -0.02 -17.49
N LYS A 108 -0.56 -0.30 -17.79
CA LYS A 108 0.10 -1.56 -17.40
C LYS A 108 0.27 -1.66 -15.88
N LYS A 109 0.67 -0.56 -15.22
CA LYS A 109 0.86 -0.55 -13.76
C LYS A 109 -0.45 -0.86 -13.03
N GLU A 110 -1.56 -0.26 -13.47
CA GLU A 110 -2.89 -0.55 -12.91
C GLU A 110 -3.26 -2.03 -13.10
N PHE A 111 -3.03 -2.58 -14.30
CA PHE A 111 -3.25 -4.00 -14.57
C PHE A 111 -2.48 -4.91 -13.61
N TYR A 112 -1.17 -4.68 -13.41
CA TYR A 112 -0.39 -5.49 -12.49
C TYR A 112 -0.84 -5.31 -11.04
N ARG A 113 -1.14 -4.09 -10.60
CA ARG A 113 -1.61 -3.82 -9.23
C ARG A 113 -2.93 -4.55 -8.92
N GLN A 114 -3.87 -4.59 -9.88
CA GLN A 114 -5.15 -5.29 -9.73
C GLN A 114 -5.04 -6.82 -9.78
N ASN A 115 -3.93 -7.34 -10.29
CA ASN A 115 -3.67 -8.78 -10.45
C ASN A 115 -2.59 -9.32 -9.51
N ASP A 116 -1.94 -8.45 -8.74
CA ASP A 116 -0.98 -8.85 -7.71
C ASP A 116 -1.68 -9.62 -6.59
N VAL A 117 -1.33 -10.91 -6.45
CA VAL A 117 -1.92 -11.78 -5.41
C VAL A 117 -1.69 -11.23 -3.99
N THR A 118 -0.54 -10.59 -3.76
CA THR A 118 -0.16 -10.05 -2.45
C THR A 118 -0.95 -8.81 -2.07
N LEU A 119 -1.46 -8.09 -3.09
CA LEU A 119 -2.38 -6.98 -2.91
C LEU A 119 -3.85 -7.42 -2.95
N LYS A 120 -4.22 -8.57 -3.50
CA LYS A 120 -5.63 -8.98 -3.52
C LYS A 120 -6.05 -9.70 -2.25
N TYR A 121 -5.20 -10.58 -1.76
CA TYR A 121 -5.58 -11.54 -0.74
C TYR A 121 -4.75 -11.40 0.53
N LEU A 122 -5.31 -11.86 1.64
CA LEU A 122 -4.63 -12.04 2.90
C LEU A 122 -3.47 -13.04 2.75
N GLY A 123 -2.29 -12.66 3.19
CA GLY A 123 -1.08 -13.49 3.16
C GLY A 123 -0.60 -13.90 4.55
N TYR A 124 0.39 -14.78 4.57
CA TYR A 124 1.18 -15.08 5.77
C TYR A 124 2.63 -14.66 5.53
N TRP A 125 3.20 -13.81 6.39
CA TRP A 125 4.53 -13.25 6.18
C TRP A 125 5.52 -13.75 7.23
N THR A 126 6.78 -13.92 6.81
CA THR A 126 7.88 -14.36 7.68
C THR A 126 8.98 -13.31 7.75
N ASP A 127 8.62 -12.05 7.49
CA ASP A 127 9.47 -10.86 7.46
C ASP A 127 10.01 -10.47 8.85
N ASN A 128 10.97 -9.55 8.91
CA ASN A 128 11.54 -9.03 10.15
C ASN A 128 10.43 -8.61 11.12
N GLY A 129 10.49 -9.13 12.34
CA GLY A 129 9.48 -8.94 13.38
C GLY A 129 8.40 -10.03 13.42
N ALA A 130 8.20 -10.82 12.35
CA ALA A 130 7.31 -11.99 12.39
C ALA A 130 7.82 -13.08 13.34
N TYR A 131 6.91 -13.92 13.84
CA TYR A 131 7.25 -15.00 14.76
C TYR A 131 8.19 -16.06 14.15
N TYR A 132 8.06 -16.37 12.86
CA TYR A 132 8.96 -17.32 12.17
C TYR A 132 10.11 -16.65 11.41
N TYR A 133 10.43 -15.39 11.71
CA TYR A 133 11.64 -14.77 11.18
C TYR A 133 12.89 -15.31 11.87
N TYR A 134 13.74 -16.03 11.12
CA TYR A 134 14.87 -16.82 11.65
C TYR A 134 14.49 -17.74 12.83
N ASN A 135 13.27 -18.27 12.82
CA ASN A 135 12.71 -19.14 13.83
C ASN A 135 11.80 -20.21 13.20
N THR A 136 11.75 -21.40 13.81
CA THR A 136 10.95 -22.55 13.35
C THR A 136 10.22 -23.18 14.52
N GLU A 137 9.26 -24.05 14.24
CA GLU A 137 8.74 -24.96 15.27
C GLU A 137 9.87 -25.85 15.79
N ALA A 138 9.80 -26.23 17.07
CA ALA A 138 10.86 -26.98 17.73
C ALA A 138 11.18 -28.30 17.00
N ASN A 139 12.46 -28.53 16.73
CA ASN A 139 12.98 -29.71 16.02
C ASN A 139 12.41 -29.90 14.60
N LYS A 140 12.02 -28.81 13.92
CA LYS A 140 11.51 -28.85 12.54
C LYS A 140 12.34 -28.00 11.60
N THR A 141 12.29 -28.33 10.31
CA THR A 141 12.77 -27.45 9.25
C THR A 141 11.73 -26.36 8.95
N TYR A 142 12.12 -25.35 8.17
CA TYR A 142 11.17 -24.38 7.65
C TYR A 142 10.16 -25.02 6.70
N GLU A 143 10.56 -26.00 5.89
CA GLU A 143 9.60 -26.76 5.06
C GLU A 143 8.46 -27.35 5.89
N GLN A 144 8.79 -27.98 7.02
CA GLN A 144 7.81 -28.57 7.92
C GLN A 144 7.00 -27.49 8.63
N THR A 145 7.67 -26.46 9.15
CA THR A 145 7.01 -25.34 9.86
C THR A 145 5.99 -24.64 8.97
N MET A 146 6.32 -24.35 7.70
CA MET A 146 5.40 -23.68 6.78
C MET A 146 4.21 -24.58 6.39
N LYS A 147 4.40 -25.91 6.34
CA LYS A 147 3.29 -26.86 6.19
C LYS A 147 2.40 -26.89 7.44
N ASP A 148 2.98 -26.82 8.64
CA ASP A 148 2.22 -26.73 9.89
C ASP A 148 1.40 -25.42 9.96
N VAL A 149 1.96 -24.28 9.52
CA VAL A 149 1.24 -23.00 9.43
C VAL A 149 0.04 -23.13 8.50
N PHE A 150 0.21 -23.81 7.35
CA PHE A 150 -0.89 -24.09 6.44
C PHE A 150 -1.96 -24.96 7.09
N ASP A 151 -1.58 -26.08 7.72
CA ASP A 151 -2.51 -27.01 8.37
C ASP A 151 -3.27 -26.32 9.53
N TYR A 152 -2.58 -25.48 10.30
CA TYR A 152 -3.18 -24.60 11.30
C TYR A 152 -4.22 -23.66 10.68
N ALA A 153 -3.84 -22.94 9.62
CA ALA A 153 -4.74 -22.01 8.94
C ALA A 153 -5.97 -22.71 8.34
N GLN A 154 -5.83 -23.91 7.78
CA GLN A 154 -6.97 -24.70 7.29
C GLN A 154 -7.90 -25.12 8.44
N ARG A 155 -7.34 -25.60 9.56
CA ARG A 155 -8.11 -26.01 10.74
C ARG A 155 -8.88 -24.85 11.36
N GLU A 156 -8.21 -23.71 11.55
CA GLU A 156 -8.83 -22.51 12.11
C GLU A 156 -9.66 -21.72 11.09
N LYS A 157 -9.66 -22.14 9.82
CA LYS A 157 -10.32 -21.46 8.69
C LYS A 157 -9.86 -20.00 8.56
N ILE A 158 -8.56 -19.78 8.62
CA ILE A 158 -7.92 -18.49 8.33
C ILE A 158 -7.54 -18.51 6.83
N PRO A 159 -8.09 -17.61 6.01
CA PRO A 159 -8.02 -17.75 4.56
C PRO A 159 -6.74 -17.15 3.97
N TYR A 160 -5.57 -17.56 4.45
CA TYR A 160 -4.30 -17.19 3.81
C TYR A 160 -4.24 -17.74 2.38
N ARG A 161 -3.74 -16.92 1.46
CA ARG A 161 -3.68 -17.23 0.01
C ARG A 161 -2.29 -17.20 -0.59
N TYR A 162 -1.28 -16.78 0.14
CA TYR A 162 0.12 -16.83 -0.28
C TYR A 162 1.03 -16.81 0.95
N LEU A 163 2.29 -17.17 0.74
CA LEU A 163 3.34 -17.14 1.75
C LEU A 163 4.46 -16.18 1.30
N GLN A 164 4.87 -15.26 2.16
CA GLN A 164 6.09 -14.47 1.96
C GLN A 164 7.27 -15.14 2.68
N LEU A 165 8.36 -15.33 1.96
CA LEU A 165 9.61 -15.93 2.43
C LEU A 165 10.68 -14.84 2.56
N ASP A 166 11.10 -14.56 3.79
CA ASP A 166 12.07 -13.50 4.04
C ASP A 166 13.54 -13.95 3.89
N SER A 167 14.51 -13.10 4.22
CA SER A 167 15.96 -13.27 4.09
C SER A 167 16.60 -14.53 4.66
N TRP A 168 15.86 -15.42 5.33
CA TRP A 168 16.38 -16.63 5.98
C TRP A 168 16.52 -17.85 5.04
N TRP A 169 15.94 -17.85 3.83
CA TRP A 169 15.88 -19.07 3.00
C TRP A 169 17.02 -19.29 2.00
N TYR A 170 17.80 -18.26 1.67
CA TYR A 170 18.87 -18.31 0.67
C TYR A 170 20.27 -18.18 1.29
N TYR A 171 21.31 -18.41 0.48
CA TYR A 171 22.71 -18.31 0.91
C TYR A 171 23.16 -16.85 0.98
N LYS A 172 23.81 -16.51 2.10
CA LYS A 172 24.38 -15.19 2.33
C LYS A 172 25.89 -15.19 2.16
N GLY A 173 26.40 -14.06 1.72
CA GLY A 173 27.82 -13.81 1.51
C GLY A 173 28.33 -12.70 2.40
N PHE A 174 29.34 -11.98 1.91
CA PHE A 174 29.86 -10.78 2.55
C PHE A 174 28.73 -9.79 2.91
N GLY A 175 28.78 -9.27 4.15
CA GLY A 175 27.81 -8.29 4.68
C GLY A 175 26.40 -8.84 4.93
N GLU A 176 26.20 -10.16 4.90
CA GLU A 176 24.87 -10.79 4.88
C GLU A 176 24.07 -10.46 3.60
N GLY A 177 24.75 -10.03 2.53
CA GLY A 177 24.18 -9.86 1.19
C GLY A 177 23.88 -11.19 0.51
N VAL A 178 23.13 -11.17 -0.60
CA VAL A 178 22.76 -12.40 -1.32
C VAL A 178 23.98 -12.94 -2.06
N LYS A 179 24.40 -14.15 -1.69
CA LYS A 179 25.48 -14.87 -2.37
C LYS A 179 24.95 -15.78 -3.47
N GLU A 180 23.92 -16.54 -3.14
CA GLU A 180 23.21 -17.41 -4.07
C GLU A 180 21.74 -17.43 -3.69
N TRP A 181 20.88 -17.02 -4.62
CA TRP A 181 19.44 -16.89 -4.39
C TRP A 181 18.73 -18.21 -4.71
N THR A 182 19.08 -19.25 -3.96
CA THR A 182 18.52 -20.59 -4.05
C THR A 182 18.20 -21.13 -2.66
N ALA A 183 17.22 -22.03 -2.58
CA ALA A 183 16.80 -22.61 -1.32
C ALA A 183 17.90 -23.47 -0.69
N ARG A 184 18.18 -23.23 0.58
CA ARG A 184 19.17 -24.01 1.33
C ARG A 184 18.57 -25.37 1.75
N PRO A 185 19.26 -26.51 1.55
CA PRO A 185 18.73 -27.84 1.88
C PRO A 185 18.38 -28.04 3.35
N GLU A 186 19.08 -27.38 4.28
CA GLU A 186 18.76 -27.44 5.72
C GLU A 186 17.48 -26.69 6.08
N VAL A 187 17.06 -25.73 5.24
CA VAL A 187 15.82 -24.95 5.39
C VAL A 187 14.66 -25.65 4.67
N PHE A 188 14.90 -26.04 3.42
CA PHE A 188 13.96 -26.71 2.54
C PHE A 188 14.59 -27.98 1.93
N PRO A 189 14.56 -29.13 2.64
CA PRO A 189 15.18 -30.38 2.18
C PRO A 189 14.69 -30.84 0.81
N HIS A 190 13.44 -30.53 0.44
CA HIS A 190 12.85 -30.87 -0.85
C HIS A 190 12.57 -29.63 -1.71
N GLY A 191 13.22 -28.50 -1.40
CA GLY A 191 13.04 -27.21 -2.08
C GLY A 191 11.71 -26.52 -1.75
N ILE A 192 11.63 -25.22 -2.08
CA ILE A 192 10.43 -24.39 -1.85
C ILE A 192 9.20 -24.97 -2.58
N GLN A 193 9.42 -25.61 -3.74
CA GLN A 193 8.36 -26.24 -4.52
C GLN A 193 7.59 -27.30 -3.73
N SER A 194 8.22 -28.02 -2.78
CA SER A 194 7.54 -28.98 -1.90
C SER A 194 6.47 -28.32 -1.04
N VAL A 195 6.74 -27.13 -0.49
CA VAL A 195 5.74 -26.34 0.24
C VAL A 195 4.66 -25.85 -0.71
N GLN A 196 5.04 -25.30 -1.87
CA GLN A 196 4.10 -24.80 -2.88
C GLN A 196 3.12 -25.87 -3.35
N GLN A 197 3.59 -27.10 -3.59
CA GLN A 197 2.75 -28.21 -4.03
C GLN A 197 1.80 -28.70 -2.94
N TYR A 198 2.24 -28.66 -1.68
CA TYR A 198 1.44 -29.05 -0.52
C TYR A 198 0.33 -28.02 -0.23
N THR A 199 0.69 -26.74 -0.16
CA THR A 199 -0.22 -25.66 0.25
C THR A 199 -1.02 -25.08 -0.92
N ARG A 200 -0.50 -25.22 -2.16
CA ARG A 200 -0.94 -24.50 -3.37
C ARG A 200 -0.78 -22.98 -3.27
N TRP A 201 -0.12 -22.47 -2.24
CA TRP A 201 0.13 -21.05 -2.07
C TRP A 201 1.22 -20.57 -3.05
N PRO A 202 0.97 -19.52 -3.84
CA PRO A 202 2.05 -18.79 -4.50
C PRO A 202 2.98 -18.17 -3.46
N MET A 203 4.20 -17.88 -3.90
CA MET A 203 5.27 -17.35 -3.05
C MET A 203 5.51 -15.86 -3.34
N GLY A 204 5.61 -15.07 -2.28
CA GLY A 204 6.38 -13.83 -2.28
C GLY A 204 7.77 -14.12 -1.74
N ALA A 205 8.84 -13.55 -2.28
CA ALA A 205 10.18 -13.84 -1.80
C ALA A 205 11.07 -12.60 -1.77
N HIS A 206 11.72 -12.43 -0.63
CA HIS A 206 12.71 -11.39 -0.35
C HIS A 206 14.03 -11.65 -1.09
N ASN A 207 14.62 -10.58 -1.61
CA ASN A 207 16.01 -10.48 -2.02
C ASN A 207 16.63 -9.23 -1.37
N LYS A 208 17.79 -9.38 -0.74
CA LYS A 208 18.57 -8.25 -0.22
C LYS A 208 19.35 -7.56 -1.36
N TYR A 209 20.34 -6.74 -1.01
CA TYR A 209 21.41 -6.38 -1.94
C TYR A 209 22.27 -7.60 -2.32
N TRP A 210 22.89 -7.58 -3.51
CA TRP A 210 23.79 -8.65 -3.95
C TRP A 210 25.17 -8.52 -3.31
N SER A 211 25.69 -9.65 -2.79
CA SER A 211 26.99 -9.66 -2.14
C SER A 211 28.14 -9.61 -3.16
N VAL A 212 29.28 -9.07 -2.75
CA VAL A 212 30.49 -9.02 -3.60
C VAL A 212 31.07 -10.40 -3.88
N ASP A 213 30.79 -11.42 -3.08
CA ASP A 213 31.20 -12.80 -3.33
C ASP A 213 30.07 -13.67 -3.90
N ASN A 214 29.07 -13.04 -4.54
CA ASN A 214 27.96 -13.76 -5.18
C ASN A 214 28.46 -14.71 -6.28
N VAL A 215 27.83 -15.88 -6.39
CA VAL A 215 28.28 -16.95 -7.29
C VAL A 215 27.95 -16.69 -8.77
N TYR A 216 27.18 -15.64 -9.07
CA TYR A 216 26.70 -15.31 -10.40
C TYR A 216 27.68 -14.44 -11.19
N ALA A 217 28.43 -13.58 -10.49
CA ALA A 217 29.38 -12.65 -11.08
C ALA A 217 30.59 -13.37 -11.69
N LYS A 218 31.01 -12.94 -12.88
CA LYS A 218 32.24 -13.44 -13.55
C LYS A 218 33.48 -13.33 -12.66
N GLN A 219 33.55 -12.29 -11.84
CA GLN A 219 34.64 -12.05 -10.87
C GLN A 219 34.77 -13.18 -9.84
N ASN A 220 33.67 -13.91 -9.58
CA ASN A 220 33.61 -15.02 -8.63
C ASN A 220 33.46 -16.38 -9.33
N GLY A 221 33.77 -16.45 -10.64
CA GLY A 221 33.66 -17.67 -11.45
C GLY A 221 32.27 -17.94 -12.03
N GLY A 222 31.33 -17.00 -11.86
CA GLY A 222 30.00 -17.05 -12.45
C GLY A 222 29.95 -16.65 -13.93
N LYS A 223 28.73 -16.54 -14.47
CA LYS A 223 28.49 -16.33 -15.91
C LYS A 223 28.19 -14.88 -16.28
N TYR A 224 27.75 -14.07 -15.32
CA TYR A 224 27.07 -12.81 -15.58
C TYR A 224 27.91 -11.60 -15.20
N ASN A 225 27.64 -10.47 -15.85
CA ASN A 225 28.32 -9.22 -15.53
C ASN A 225 27.69 -8.57 -14.30
N PHE A 226 28.55 -8.28 -13.32
CA PHE A 226 28.19 -7.50 -12.14
C PHE A 226 29.16 -6.32 -12.03
N VAL A 227 28.63 -5.20 -11.59
CA VAL A 227 29.41 -4.04 -11.17
C VAL A 227 29.76 -4.26 -9.70
N MET A 228 31.05 -4.25 -9.39
CA MET A 228 31.57 -4.63 -8.07
C MET A 228 31.97 -3.37 -7.32
N SER A 229 31.37 -3.15 -6.16
CA SER A 229 31.81 -2.16 -5.18
C SER A 229 32.41 -2.87 -3.96
N PRO A 230 33.04 -2.17 -3.01
CA PRO A 230 33.69 -2.82 -1.88
C PRO A 230 32.76 -3.65 -0.97
N ILE A 231 31.48 -3.25 -0.87
CA ILE A 231 30.51 -3.85 0.06
C ILE A 231 29.37 -4.56 -0.66
N VAL A 232 28.95 -4.03 -1.81
CA VAL A 232 27.80 -4.53 -2.59
C VAL A 232 28.22 -4.78 -4.04
N ALA A 233 27.45 -5.62 -4.74
CA ALA A 233 27.54 -5.78 -6.18
C ALA A 233 26.20 -5.43 -6.82
N VAL A 234 26.20 -4.95 -8.05
CA VAL A 234 24.99 -4.59 -8.80
C VAL A 234 24.94 -5.42 -10.09
N PRO A 235 23.90 -6.22 -10.33
CA PRO A 235 23.74 -6.94 -11.60
C PRO A 235 23.64 -5.96 -12.77
N ASN A 236 24.48 -6.15 -13.79
CA ASN A 236 24.52 -5.33 -15.01
C ASN A 236 24.55 -6.24 -16.24
N ASP A 237 23.61 -7.19 -16.27
CA ASP A 237 23.46 -8.19 -17.30
C ASP A 237 21.98 -8.57 -17.42
N THR A 238 21.36 -8.21 -18.55
CA THR A 238 19.95 -8.54 -18.78
C THR A 238 19.68 -10.04 -18.63
N SER A 239 20.59 -10.91 -19.10
CA SER A 239 20.37 -12.36 -19.08
C SER A 239 20.30 -12.95 -17.68
N PHE A 240 21.03 -12.35 -16.72
CA PHE A 240 20.97 -12.73 -15.31
C PHE A 240 19.55 -12.63 -14.77
N TRP A 241 18.90 -11.49 -14.97
CA TRP A 241 17.55 -11.24 -14.45
C TRP A 241 16.52 -12.18 -15.06
N TYR A 242 16.60 -12.43 -16.37
CA TYR A 242 15.68 -13.36 -17.05
C TYR A 242 15.86 -14.80 -16.53
N ASP A 243 17.09 -15.26 -16.35
CA ASP A 243 17.37 -16.59 -15.83
C ASP A 243 16.92 -16.73 -14.37
N LEU A 244 17.22 -15.73 -13.53
CA LEU A 244 16.83 -15.69 -12.12
C LEU A 244 15.29 -15.79 -11.97
N MET A 245 14.56 -14.89 -12.65
CA MET A 245 13.10 -14.82 -12.56
C MET A 245 12.42 -16.05 -13.16
N LYS A 246 12.92 -16.54 -14.31
CA LYS A 246 12.39 -17.76 -14.95
C LYS A 246 12.56 -18.97 -14.05
N ASN A 247 13.74 -19.16 -13.46
CA ASN A 247 13.99 -20.26 -12.52
C ASN A 247 13.07 -20.16 -11.31
N ALA A 248 12.82 -18.95 -10.82
CA ALA A 248 11.96 -18.72 -9.66
C ALA A 248 10.48 -19.07 -9.88
N THR A 249 9.99 -19.00 -11.12
CA THR A 249 8.61 -19.44 -11.42
C THR A 249 8.38 -20.92 -11.14
N SER A 250 9.42 -21.77 -11.18
CA SER A 250 9.31 -23.22 -10.98
C SER A 250 8.83 -23.63 -9.59
N TRP A 251 9.11 -22.80 -8.58
CA TRP A 251 8.64 -22.97 -7.21
C TRP A 251 7.51 -22.02 -6.83
N GLY A 252 6.91 -21.35 -7.81
CA GLY A 252 5.66 -20.59 -7.65
C GLY A 252 5.82 -19.13 -7.21
N LEU A 253 6.98 -18.50 -7.47
CA LEU A 253 7.15 -17.07 -7.24
C LEU A 253 6.11 -16.25 -8.00
N LYS A 254 5.49 -15.30 -7.30
CA LYS A 254 4.56 -14.31 -7.85
C LYS A 254 4.90 -12.86 -7.48
N MET A 255 5.61 -12.65 -6.39
CA MET A 255 6.09 -11.34 -5.98
C MET A 255 7.55 -11.41 -5.56
N TYR A 256 8.41 -10.62 -6.18
CA TYR A 256 9.81 -10.44 -5.82
C TYR A 256 9.96 -9.17 -4.99
N GLU A 257 10.45 -9.29 -3.77
CA GLU A 257 10.75 -8.14 -2.93
C GLU A 257 12.23 -7.78 -3.07
N GLN A 258 12.51 -6.62 -3.65
CA GLN A 258 13.85 -6.06 -3.67
C GLN A 258 14.02 -5.16 -2.45
N ASP A 259 14.77 -5.67 -1.47
CA ASP A 259 15.06 -5.03 -0.20
C ASP A 259 16.48 -4.45 -0.16
N TRP A 260 16.74 -3.62 0.85
CA TRP A 260 18.00 -2.91 1.08
C TRP A 260 18.42 -2.08 -0.14
N LEU A 261 17.44 -1.57 -0.89
CA LEU A 261 17.66 -0.75 -2.10
C LEU A 261 18.49 0.49 -1.80
N ASN A 262 18.26 1.12 -0.64
CA ASN A 262 19.11 2.21 -0.14
C ASN A 262 20.55 1.75 0.02
N ILE A 263 20.82 0.62 0.65
CA ILE A 263 22.18 0.14 0.91
C ILE A 263 22.88 -0.26 -0.38
N GLU A 264 22.21 -0.98 -1.28
CA GLU A 264 22.78 -1.32 -2.59
C GLU A 264 23.15 -0.05 -3.39
N THR A 265 22.33 1.00 -3.28
CA THR A 265 22.59 2.27 -3.97
C THR A 265 23.67 3.10 -3.29
N LEU A 266 23.58 3.32 -1.98
CA LEU A 266 24.45 4.20 -1.22
C LEU A 266 25.87 3.63 -1.06
N PHE A 267 26.02 2.29 -1.08
CA PHE A 267 27.31 1.62 -0.98
C PHE A 267 27.86 1.15 -2.33
N SER A 268 27.15 1.41 -3.44
CA SER A 268 27.68 1.21 -4.79
C SER A 268 28.33 2.49 -5.29
N HIS A 269 29.63 2.43 -5.53
CA HIS A 269 30.40 3.57 -6.05
C HIS A 269 29.93 3.95 -7.46
N ASP A 270 29.81 2.97 -8.35
CA ASP A 270 29.44 3.22 -9.74
C ASP A 270 28.00 3.74 -9.90
N LEU A 271 27.07 3.39 -8.99
CA LEU A 271 25.73 3.99 -8.99
C LEU A 271 25.74 5.49 -8.65
N ALA A 272 26.78 5.99 -7.99
CA ALA A 272 26.97 7.41 -7.71
C ALA A 272 27.72 8.16 -8.84
N GLU A 273 28.29 7.45 -9.81
CA GLU A 273 29.17 8.02 -10.84
C GLU A 273 28.68 7.83 -12.29
N ASP A 274 27.92 6.77 -12.57
CA ASP A 274 27.35 6.46 -13.89
C ASP A 274 25.90 6.94 -13.97
N LEU A 275 25.64 7.89 -14.87
CA LEU A 275 24.32 8.50 -15.07
C LEU A 275 23.22 7.54 -15.54
N SER A 276 23.57 6.35 -16.00
CA SER A 276 22.67 5.39 -16.63
C SER A 276 22.58 4.05 -15.91
N LEU A 277 23.56 3.70 -15.06
CA LEU A 277 23.62 2.39 -14.43
C LEU A 277 22.40 2.09 -13.56
N GLY A 278 21.97 3.03 -12.71
CA GLY A 278 20.81 2.82 -11.83
C GLY A 278 19.49 2.63 -12.58
N GLU A 279 19.26 3.40 -13.64
CA GLU A 279 18.06 3.23 -14.48
C GLU A 279 18.11 1.89 -15.24
N ARG A 280 19.28 1.51 -15.77
CA ARG A 280 19.48 0.24 -16.48
C ARG A 280 19.23 -0.95 -15.54
N TRP A 281 19.86 -0.97 -14.38
CA TRP A 281 19.74 -2.03 -13.38
C TRP A 281 18.27 -2.31 -13.01
N LEU A 282 17.53 -1.27 -12.61
CA LEU A 282 16.14 -1.43 -12.18
C LEU A 282 15.20 -1.77 -13.35
N THR A 283 15.48 -1.24 -14.55
CA THR A 283 14.67 -1.55 -15.75
C THR A 283 14.90 -2.98 -16.23
N GLU A 284 16.14 -3.50 -16.19
CA GLU A 284 16.43 -4.89 -16.52
C GLU A 284 15.75 -5.88 -15.56
N MET A 285 15.81 -5.61 -14.25
CA MET A 285 15.07 -6.36 -13.24
C MET A 285 13.55 -6.32 -13.51
N GLY A 286 13.02 -5.13 -13.75
CA GLY A 286 11.60 -4.91 -14.05
C GLY A 286 11.12 -5.64 -15.31
N ASN A 287 11.89 -5.59 -16.40
CA ASN A 287 11.57 -6.24 -17.66
C ASN A 287 11.55 -7.78 -17.52
N ALA A 288 12.51 -8.35 -16.79
CA ALA A 288 12.54 -9.79 -16.54
C ALA A 288 11.37 -10.26 -15.66
N ALA A 289 10.99 -9.46 -14.65
CA ALA A 289 9.81 -9.74 -13.82
C ALA A 289 8.52 -9.62 -14.65
N GLU A 290 8.38 -8.60 -15.51
CA GLU A 290 7.26 -8.45 -16.44
C GLU A 290 7.14 -9.66 -17.37
N PHE A 291 8.25 -10.10 -17.98
CA PHE A 291 8.29 -11.25 -18.87
C PHE A 291 7.79 -12.55 -18.19
N ASN A 292 8.06 -12.71 -16.90
CA ASN A 292 7.69 -13.89 -16.12
C ASN A 292 6.38 -13.73 -15.33
N ASN A 293 5.67 -12.61 -15.51
CA ASN A 293 4.45 -12.27 -14.76
C ASN A 293 4.65 -12.35 -13.23
N ILE A 294 5.75 -11.74 -12.78
CA ILE A 294 6.13 -11.54 -11.38
C ILE A 294 5.98 -10.06 -11.06
N THR A 295 5.31 -9.72 -9.97
CA THR A 295 5.24 -8.35 -9.46
C THR A 295 6.44 -8.06 -8.56
N ILE A 296 6.74 -6.78 -8.32
CA ILE A 296 7.85 -6.34 -7.50
C ILE A 296 7.35 -5.48 -6.35
N GLN A 297 7.86 -5.77 -5.15
CA GLN A 297 7.81 -4.89 -4.00
C GLN A 297 9.17 -4.22 -3.83
N TYR A 298 9.19 -2.89 -3.67
CA TYR A 298 10.39 -2.17 -3.24
C TYR A 298 10.42 -2.04 -1.73
N CYS A 299 11.56 -2.37 -1.14
CA CYS A 299 11.77 -2.29 0.30
C CYS A 299 13.07 -1.54 0.63
N MET A 300 13.06 -0.83 1.76
CA MET A 300 14.08 0.16 2.14
C MET A 300 14.50 1.05 0.96
N SER A 301 13.51 1.57 0.24
CA SER A 301 13.76 2.28 -1.01
C SER A 301 13.90 3.78 -0.79
N LEU A 302 14.95 4.40 -1.34
CA LEU A 302 15.08 5.85 -1.48
C LEU A 302 13.97 6.45 -2.38
N PRO A 303 13.66 7.75 -2.27
CA PRO A 303 12.68 8.43 -3.13
C PRO A 303 12.94 8.26 -4.63
N ARG A 304 14.21 8.24 -5.05
CA ARG A 304 14.60 7.99 -6.46
C ARG A 304 14.10 6.65 -7.00
N HIS A 305 14.08 5.61 -6.17
CA HIS A 305 13.52 4.30 -6.54
C HIS A 305 12.00 4.38 -6.68
N GLY A 306 11.33 5.09 -5.76
CA GLY A 306 9.90 5.38 -5.86
C GLY A 306 9.56 6.08 -7.18
N LEU A 307 10.29 7.13 -7.55
CA LEU A 307 10.13 7.83 -8.82
C LEU A 307 10.40 6.89 -10.01
N MET A 308 11.47 6.09 -9.95
CA MET A 308 11.81 5.11 -10.97
C MET A 308 10.71 4.05 -11.18
N SER A 309 9.97 3.71 -10.13
CA SER A 309 8.83 2.79 -10.24
C SER A 309 7.78 3.26 -11.24
N THR A 310 7.66 4.56 -11.51
CA THR A 310 6.72 5.09 -12.51
C THR A 310 7.04 4.61 -13.93
N LYS A 311 8.28 4.18 -14.21
CA LYS A 311 8.72 3.58 -15.48
C LYS A 311 8.63 2.04 -15.49
N ILE A 312 8.41 1.40 -14.34
CA ILE A 312 8.42 -0.06 -14.20
C ILE A 312 7.03 -0.53 -13.74
N PRO A 313 6.15 -0.97 -14.67
CA PRO A 313 4.75 -1.30 -14.36
C PRO A 313 4.57 -2.38 -13.31
N VAL A 314 5.46 -3.38 -13.28
CA VAL A 314 5.38 -4.52 -12.36
C VAL A 314 5.78 -4.19 -10.92
N VAL A 315 6.37 -3.02 -10.66
CA VAL A 315 6.51 -2.53 -9.28
C VAL A 315 5.13 -2.05 -8.84
N THR A 316 4.44 -2.87 -8.06
CA THR A 316 3.04 -2.67 -7.68
C THR A 316 2.91 -2.05 -6.30
N GLN A 317 3.93 -2.19 -5.45
CA GLN A 317 3.93 -1.76 -4.07
C GLN A 317 5.32 -1.42 -3.53
N ALA A 318 5.36 -0.70 -2.42
CA ALA A 318 6.60 -0.43 -1.70
C ALA A 318 6.36 -0.28 -0.20
N ARG A 319 7.34 -0.65 0.63
CA ARG A 319 7.29 -0.44 2.07
C ARG A 319 7.25 1.06 2.38
N ALA A 320 6.19 1.47 3.07
CA ALA A 320 5.95 2.85 3.50
C ALA A 320 6.30 3.08 4.97
N SER A 321 6.57 2.00 5.71
CA SER A 321 6.99 2.00 7.11
C SER A 321 8.49 1.73 7.25
N GLU A 322 8.96 1.72 8.50
CA GLU A 322 10.16 0.99 8.91
C GLU A 322 9.88 -0.50 9.08
N ASP A 323 10.92 -1.27 9.39
CA ASP A 323 10.85 -2.66 9.81
C ASP A 323 10.04 -2.81 11.11
N TYR A 324 9.17 -3.81 11.12
CA TYR A 324 8.34 -4.15 12.27
C TYR A 324 9.20 -4.51 13.50
N HIS A 325 8.78 -4.03 14.68
CA HIS A 325 9.49 -4.09 15.96
C HIS A 325 10.83 -3.34 16.06
N VAL A 326 11.31 -2.66 15.01
CA VAL A 326 12.44 -1.72 15.12
C VAL A 326 11.99 -0.42 15.79
N GLN A 327 10.78 0.06 15.47
CA GLN A 327 10.15 1.23 16.10
C GLN A 327 8.75 0.87 16.63
N GLU A 328 8.33 1.50 17.74
CA GLU A 328 7.01 1.24 18.33
C GLU A 328 5.89 1.79 17.43
N ASP A 329 6.07 2.98 16.87
CA ASP A 329 5.09 3.69 16.04
C ASP A 329 5.24 3.44 14.54
N GLN A 330 5.80 2.28 14.18
CA GLN A 330 6.02 1.81 12.81
C GLN A 330 4.75 1.84 11.92
N TRP A 331 3.57 1.81 12.53
CA TRP A 331 2.28 1.97 11.85
C TRP A 331 2.09 3.36 11.21
N LYS A 332 2.83 4.39 11.62
CA LYS A 332 2.70 5.76 11.12
C LYS A 332 3.19 5.91 9.68
N ILE A 333 2.37 5.52 8.72
CA ILE A 333 2.71 5.57 7.29
C ILE A 333 1.95 6.65 6.51
N GLY A 334 1.19 7.54 7.16
CA GLY A 334 0.26 8.46 6.49
C GLY A 334 0.90 9.39 5.45
N VAL A 335 2.10 9.92 5.72
CA VAL A 335 2.83 10.79 4.78
C VAL A 335 3.49 9.97 3.67
N SER A 336 4.21 8.89 4.02
CA SER A 336 4.80 7.98 3.03
C SER A 336 3.77 7.34 2.10
N SER A 337 2.56 7.05 2.61
CA SER A 337 1.44 6.53 1.82
C SER A 337 0.95 7.52 0.77
N MET A 338 0.97 8.83 1.10
CA MET A 338 0.64 9.90 0.15
C MET A 338 1.58 9.87 -1.04
N PHE A 339 2.89 9.80 -0.77
CA PHE A 339 3.90 9.79 -1.81
C PHE A 339 3.89 8.49 -2.62
N ALA A 340 3.85 7.32 -1.98
CA ALA A 340 3.80 6.03 -2.68
C ALA A 340 2.56 5.90 -3.57
N TYR A 341 1.38 6.28 -3.07
CA TYR A 341 0.15 6.26 -3.86
C TYR A 341 0.19 7.25 -5.03
N ALA A 342 0.77 8.44 -4.82
CA ALA A 342 1.04 9.37 -5.90
C ALA A 342 1.96 8.78 -6.98
N LEU A 343 2.72 7.72 -6.75
CA LEU A 343 3.52 7.06 -7.79
C LEU A 343 2.79 5.87 -8.46
N GLY A 344 1.56 5.59 -8.02
CA GLY A 344 0.75 4.45 -8.45
C GLY A 344 1.10 3.14 -7.74
N LEU A 345 1.84 3.21 -6.63
CA LEU A 345 2.19 2.08 -5.78
C LEU A 345 1.14 1.89 -4.69
N ALA A 346 0.96 0.65 -4.23
CA ALA A 346 0.26 0.39 -2.97
C ALA A 346 1.26 0.50 -1.79
N PRO A 347 1.02 1.40 -0.82
CA PRO A 347 1.83 1.50 0.40
C PRO A 347 1.74 0.22 1.25
N SER A 348 2.86 -0.45 1.50
CA SER A 348 2.93 -1.58 2.43
C SER A 348 3.24 -1.09 3.85
N LYS A 349 2.44 -1.54 4.82
CA LYS A 349 2.67 -1.29 6.24
C LYS A 349 3.80 -2.14 6.80
N ASP A 350 4.21 -3.24 6.15
CA ASP A 350 4.96 -4.37 6.75
C ASP A 350 4.06 -5.40 7.47
N THR A 351 4.67 -6.52 7.87
CA THR A 351 4.13 -7.54 8.76
C THR A 351 3.76 -6.97 10.14
N PHE A 352 3.01 -7.78 10.89
CA PHE A 352 2.58 -7.47 12.24
C PHE A 352 2.07 -8.73 12.96
N TRP A 353 1.92 -8.65 14.27
CA TRP A 353 1.20 -9.65 15.05
C TRP A 353 -0.25 -9.22 15.28
N THR A 354 -1.18 -10.15 15.14
CA THR A 354 -2.62 -9.94 15.43
C THR A 354 -2.97 -10.11 16.91
N SER A 355 -2.03 -10.63 17.70
CA SER A 355 -2.13 -10.75 19.16
C SER A 355 -0.91 -10.14 19.85
N THR A 356 -1.10 -9.70 21.10
CA THR A 356 -0.06 -8.99 21.86
C THR A 356 1.13 -9.87 22.21
N ILE A 357 0.90 -11.17 22.46
CA ILE A 357 1.91 -12.08 23.01
C ILE A 357 2.22 -13.20 22.02
N GLN A 358 3.48 -13.26 21.60
CA GLN A 358 4.04 -14.27 20.69
C GLN A 358 5.28 -14.91 21.33
N ASN A 359 5.07 -15.72 22.37
CA ASN A 359 6.16 -16.30 23.16
C ASN A 359 6.91 -17.38 22.38
N GLY A 360 8.23 -17.45 22.56
CA GLY A 360 9.04 -18.56 22.04
C GLY A 360 9.92 -18.20 20.84
N ASN A 361 9.86 -16.97 20.32
CA ASN A 361 10.83 -16.50 19.35
C ASN A 361 12.12 -16.01 20.06
N PRO A 362 13.28 -16.64 19.84
CA PRO A 362 14.54 -16.28 20.51
C PRO A 362 15.13 -14.94 20.02
N LYS A 363 14.75 -14.46 18.84
CA LYS A 363 15.13 -13.15 18.29
C LYS A 363 14.34 -12.01 18.91
N TYR A 364 13.13 -12.30 19.39
CA TYR A 364 12.21 -11.32 19.99
C TYR A 364 11.71 -11.71 21.39
N PRO A 365 12.59 -12.12 22.33
CA PRO A 365 12.18 -12.76 23.58
C PRO A 365 11.40 -11.85 24.55
N LYS A 366 11.39 -10.55 24.30
CA LYS A 366 10.73 -9.52 25.13
C LYS A 366 9.82 -8.58 24.32
N LYS A 367 9.66 -8.81 23.01
CA LYS A 367 8.80 -7.95 22.19
C LYS A 367 7.35 -8.39 22.35
N GLN A 368 6.45 -7.42 22.29
CA GLN A 368 5.01 -7.59 22.28
C GLN A 368 4.44 -6.62 21.25
N GLU A 369 3.28 -6.95 20.68
CA GLU A 369 2.52 -5.99 19.88
C GLU A 369 1.56 -5.22 20.79
N LEU A 370 1.83 -3.91 20.93
CA LEU A 370 1.07 -3.05 21.83
C LEU A 370 -0.32 -2.72 21.28
N TRP A 371 -0.47 -2.64 19.96
CA TRP A 371 -1.70 -2.18 19.30
C TRP A 371 -2.08 -3.07 18.10
N PRO A 372 -2.39 -4.38 18.30
CA PRO A 372 -2.65 -5.31 17.18
C PRO A 372 -3.78 -4.83 16.27
N ALA A 373 -4.82 -4.22 16.84
CA ALA A 373 -5.94 -3.68 16.09
C ALA A 373 -5.55 -2.47 15.23
N LEU A 374 -4.67 -1.60 15.73
CA LEU A 374 -4.15 -0.46 14.96
C LEU A 374 -3.27 -0.93 13.80
N GLN A 375 -2.39 -1.91 14.03
CA GLN A 375 -1.58 -2.51 12.95
C GLN A 375 -2.48 -3.09 11.84
N THR A 376 -3.52 -3.83 12.23
CA THR A 376 -4.42 -4.49 11.29
C THR A 376 -5.23 -3.49 10.46
N VAL A 377 -5.79 -2.44 11.11
CA VAL A 377 -6.57 -1.42 10.39
C VAL A 377 -5.68 -0.60 9.46
N VAL A 378 -4.47 -0.22 9.89
CA VAL A 378 -3.54 0.54 9.03
C VAL A 378 -3.14 -0.29 7.82
N ALA A 379 -2.76 -1.56 7.99
CA ALA A 379 -2.45 -2.45 6.87
C ALA A 379 -3.63 -2.60 5.89
N THR A 380 -4.87 -2.61 6.40
CA THR A 380 -6.06 -2.67 5.55
C THR A 380 -6.27 -1.37 4.76
N LEU A 381 -6.15 -0.23 5.45
CA LEU A 381 -6.37 1.10 4.88
C LEU A 381 -5.21 1.56 3.98
N SER A 382 -4.05 0.92 4.01
CA SER A 382 -2.90 1.30 3.18
C SER A 382 -3.02 0.85 1.73
N MET A 383 -4.05 0.06 1.37
CA MET A 383 -4.18 -0.63 0.08
C MET A 383 -3.05 -1.62 -0.26
N GLY A 384 -2.01 -1.72 0.56
CA GLY A 384 -0.90 -2.65 0.43
C GLY A 384 -1.25 -4.08 0.84
N PRO A 385 -0.23 -4.93 1.00
CA PRO A 385 -0.41 -6.26 1.56
C PRO A 385 -0.93 -6.22 2.99
N VAL A 386 -1.76 -7.21 3.33
CA VAL A 386 -2.08 -7.55 4.72
C VAL A 386 -1.46 -8.91 4.99
N GLY A 387 -0.37 -8.92 5.73
CA GLY A 387 0.48 -10.08 5.95
C GLY A 387 0.91 -10.24 7.40
N PRO A 388 0.04 -10.75 8.29
CA PRO A 388 0.44 -11.06 9.66
C PRO A 388 1.48 -12.18 9.71
N GLY A 389 2.23 -12.22 10.82
CA GLY A 389 3.32 -13.16 11.06
C GLY A 389 3.24 -13.85 12.43
N ASP A 390 2.04 -14.10 12.94
CA ASP A 390 1.77 -14.74 14.24
C ASP A 390 2.22 -16.21 14.32
N MET A 391 2.60 -16.69 15.50
CA MET A 391 2.83 -18.12 15.76
C MET A 391 1.56 -18.95 15.59
N ILE A 392 1.74 -20.25 15.31
CA ILE A 392 0.64 -21.22 15.31
C ILE A 392 -0.11 -21.17 16.66
N GLY A 393 -1.43 -20.99 16.59
CA GLY A 393 -2.31 -20.93 17.76
C GLY A 393 -2.50 -19.53 18.35
N ALA A 394 -1.79 -18.51 17.87
CA ALA A 394 -1.89 -17.15 18.42
C ALA A 394 -2.52 -16.12 17.47
N THR A 395 -2.90 -16.50 16.25
CA THR A 395 -3.59 -15.58 15.34
C THR A 395 -4.95 -15.20 15.92
N ASN A 396 -5.18 -13.90 16.15
CA ASN A 396 -6.49 -13.35 16.45
C ASN A 396 -7.32 -13.30 15.15
N LYS A 397 -7.98 -14.42 14.86
CA LYS A 397 -8.81 -14.57 13.66
C LYS A 397 -9.92 -13.53 13.59
N ASP A 398 -10.63 -13.25 14.68
CA ASP A 398 -11.77 -12.33 14.66
C ASP A 398 -11.33 -10.92 14.26
N LEU A 399 -10.20 -10.45 14.79
CA LEU A 399 -9.60 -9.18 14.37
C LEU A 399 -9.18 -9.22 12.90
N LEU A 400 -8.48 -10.27 12.49
CA LEU A 400 -7.94 -10.39 11.13
C LEU A 400 -9.06 -10.48 10.08
N MET A 401 -10.15 -11.18 10.37
CA MET A 401 -11.29 -11.30 9.46
C MET A 401 -12.04 -9.97 9.26
N ARG A 402 -11.73 -8.90 9.99
CA ARG A 402 -12.25 -7.56 9.72
C ARG A 402 -11.62 -6.92 8.48
N CYS A 403 -10.45 -7.38 8.03
CA CYS A 403 -9.78 -6.85 6.83
C CYS A 403 -10.24 -7.51 5.52
N CYS A 404 -10.88 -8.69 5.57
CA CYS A 404 -11.15 -9.51 4.40
C CYS A 404 -12.49 -10.25 4.43
N ASN A 405 -12.93 -10.76 3.28
CA ASN A 405 -14.08 -11.67 3.19
C ASN A 405 -13.70 -13.12 3.55
N MET A 406 -14.66 -14.05 3.52
CA MET A 406 -14.41 -15.46 3.88
C MET A 406 -13.35 -16.19 3.02
N GLU A 407 -13.08 -15.73 1.80
CA GLU A 407 -12.03 -16.32 0.95
C GLU A 407 -10.69 -15.59 1.07
N GLY A 408 -10.57 -14.60 1.97
CA GLY A 408 -9.36 -13.84 2.20
C GLY A 408 -9.15 -12.68 1.23
N LEU A 409 -10.14 -12.33 0.39
CA LEU A 409 -10.08 -11.12 -0.42
C LEU A 409 -10.08 -9.90 0.51
N ILE A 410 -9.03 -9.10 0.46
CA ILE A 410 -8.91 -7.92 1.33
C ILE A 410 -9.93 -6.87 0.85
N LEU A 411 -10.75 -6.39 1.77
CA LEU A 411 -11.73 -5.34 1.53
C LEU A 411 -11.06 -3.99 1.78
N LYS A 412 -10.70 -3.30 0.69
CA LYS A 412 -9.86 -2.10 0.72
C LYS A 412 -10.68 -0.85 0.39
N PRO A 413 -10.22 0.34 0.77
CA PRO A 413 -10.74 1.56 0.17
C PRO A 413 -10.28 1.72 -1.30
N SER A 414 -10.79 2.74 -1.98
CA SER A 414 -10.38 3.09 -3.35
C SER A 414 -9.07 3.87 -3.41
N ARG A 415 -8.66 4.51 -2.31
CA ARG A 415 -7.35 5.16 -2.12
C ARG A 415 -6.81 4.85 -0.72
N PRO A 416 -5.50 4.79 -0.48
CA PRO A 416 -5.00 4.51 0.85
C PRO A 416 -5.32 5.66 1.81
N ALA A 417 -5.34 5.37 3.11
CA ALA A 417 -5.38 6.43 4.11
C ALA A 417 -4.07 7.23 4.10
N THR A 418 -4.18 8.54 3.92
CA THR A 418 -3.05 9.46 3.91
C THR A 418 -3.22 10.52 4.99
N ALA A 419 -2.12 11.09 5.47
CA ALA A 419 -2.16 12.18 6.44
C ALA A 419 -2.90 13.38 5.85
N MET A 420 -3.76 14.01 6.64
CA MET A 420 -4.42 15.26 6.23
C MET A 420 -3.41 16.42 6.17
N ASP A 421 -3.68 17.38 5.30
CA ASP A 421 -2.91 18.62 5.17
C ASP A 421 -2.86 19.35 6.53
N LEU A 422 -3.98 19.43 7.25
CA LEU A 422 -4.01 20.08 8.57
C LEU A 422 -3.08 19.44 9.61
N GLN A 423 -2.89 18.11 9.55
CA GLN A 423 -1.94 17.43 10.42
C GLN A 423 -0.51 17.85 10.06
N ILE A 424 -0.18 17.87 8.77
CA ILE A 424 1.17 18.20 8.28
C ILE A 424 1.49 19.67 8.58
N ILE A 425 0.52 20.57 8.36
CA ILE A 425 0.65 21.99 8.70
C ILE A 425 0.84 22.16 10.21
N LYS A 426 0.08 21.45 11.05
CA LYS A 426 0.30 21.48 12.51
C LYS A 426 1.68 21.00 12.93
N ALA A 427 2.21 19.96 12.27
CA ALA A 427 3.53 19.43 12.54
C ALA A 427 4.64 20.43 12.13
N ALA A 428 4.44 21.20 11.06
CA ALA A 428 5.39 22.22 10.62
C ALA A 428 5.25 23.56 11.38
N PHE A 429 4.03 23.95 11.76
CA PHE A 429 3.71 25.21 12.42
C PHE A 429 3.07 24.92 13.80
N PRO A 430 3.85 24.86 14.89
CA PRO A 430 3.34 24.48 16.21
C PRO A 430 2.20 25.36 16.75
N ASP A 431 2.11 26.62 16.33
CA ASP A 431 1.04 27.55 16.73
C ASP A 431 -0.23 27.42 15.88
N PHE A 432 -0.18 26.69 14.76
CA PHE A 432 -1.32 26.45 13.89
C PHE A 432 -2.44 25.70 14.64
N ASN A 433 -3.70 26.05 14.35
CA ASN A 433 -4.88 25.40 14.93
C ASN A 433 -5.27 24.13 14.15
N GLY A 434 -4.41 23.12 14.21
CA GLY A 434 -4.62 21.81 13.59
C GLY A 434 -4.59 20.66 14.60
N PRO A 435 -4.92 19.43 14.16
CA PRO A 435 -4.88 18.25 15.00
C PRO A 435 -3.44 17.91 15.39
N ASP A 436 -3.19 17.79 16.69
CA ASP A 436 -1.91 17.35 17.26
C ASP A 436 -1.96 15.83 17.50
N GLY A 437 -1.56 15.07 16.48
CA GLY A 437 -1.64 13.62 16.42
C GLY A 437 -1.65 13.09 14.98
N GLN A 438 -2.08 11.84 14.79
CA GLN A 438 -2.29 11.26 13.45
C GLN A 438 -3.77 11.34 13.10
N VAL A 439 -4.13 12.07 12.04
CA VAL A 439 -5.49 12.15 11.47
C VAL A 439 -5.42 11.97 9.97
N TRP A 440 -5.94 10.83 9.50
CA TRP A 440 -5.81 10.38 8.12
C TRP A 440 -7.18 10.19 7.48
N THR A 441 -7.25 10.43 6.17
CA THR A 441 -8.49 10.22 5.41
C THR A 441 -8.28 9.28 4.24
N SER A 442 -9.33 8.52 3.95
CA SER A 442 -9.46 7.62 2.81
C SER A 442 -10.91 7.64 2.33
N LEU A 443 -11.19 7.06 1.17
CA LEU A 443 -12.54 6.94 0.66
C LEU A 443 -12.72 5.65 -0.13
N SER A 444 -13.96 5.16 -0.15
CA SER A 444 -14.41 4.15 -1.10
C SER A 444 -15.27 4.80 -2.16
N GLU A 445 -15.05 4.45 -3.42
CA GLU A 445 -15.81 4.91 -4.58
C GLU A 445 -16.50 3.71 -5.21
N ILE A 446 -17.82 3.75 -5.24
CA ILE A 446 -18.62 2.74 -5.92
C ILE A 446 -19.10 3.33 -7.24
N TYR A 447 -18.71 2.69 -8.33
CA TYR A 447 -19.04 3.11 -9.69
C TYR A 447 -20.30 2.36 -10.14
N GLY A 448 -21.39 3.11 -10.30
CA GLY A 448 -22.68 2.63 -10.83
C GLY A 448 -23.26 3.61 -11.83
N ASP A 449 -24.59 3.79 -11.81
CA ASP A 449 -25.27 4.85 -12.59
C ASP A 449 -24.69 6.24 -12.29
N LYS A 450 -24.27 6.44 -11.03
CA LYS A 450 -23.47 7.58 -10.58
C LYS A 450 -22.41 7.09 -9.61
N THR A 451 -21.24 7.74 -9.62
CA THR A 451 -20.20 7.48 -8.62
C THR A 451 -20.68 7.96 -7.26
N THR A 452 -20.76 7.03 -6.30
CA THR A 452 -21.08 7.35 -4.90
C THR A 452 -19.85 7.08 -4.05
N GLN A 453 -19.52 8.00 -3.15
CA GLN A 453 -18.32 7.89 -2.34
C GLN A 453 -18.68 7.80 -0.86
N PHE A 454 -17.86 7.08 -0.09
CA PHE A 454 -17.99 6.91 1.35
C PHE A 454 -16.65 7.25 2.02
N GLY A 455 -16.68 8.16 2.99
CA GLY A 455 -15.46 8.65 3.65
C GLY A 455 -15.01 7.73 4.78
N ILE A 456 -13.71 7.66 5.00
CA ILE A 456 -13.08 6.92 6.10
C ILE A 456 -12.10 7.86 6.78
N LEU A 457 -12.21 8.01 8.11
CA LEU A 457 -11.33 8.86 8.90
C LEU A 457 -10.74 8.05 10.05
N LEU A 458 -9.40 7.97 10.09
CA LEU A 458 -8.65 7.37 11.19
C LEU A 458 -8.01 8.50 12.01
N ALA A 459 -8.16 8.47 13.33
CA ALA A 459 -7.40 9.29 14.24
C ALA A 459 -6.75 8.44 15.33
N ALA A 460 -5.47 8.66 15.59
CA ALA A 460 -4.68 7.94 16.58
C ALA A 460 -3.56 8.82 17.13
N ASN A 461 -3.01 8.45 18.28
CA ASN A 461 -1.91 9.18 18.91
C ASN A 461 -2.22 10.69 19.09
N MET A 462 -3.47 11.05 19.39
CA MET A 462 -3.87 12.44 19.60
C MET A 462 -3.39 12.92 20.97
N SER A 463 -2.60 13.99 20.99
CA SER A 463 -2.10 14.63 22.22
C SER A 463 -3.18 15.48 22.89
N LYS A 464 -4.09 16.06 22.09
CA LYS A 464 -5.16 16.95 22.55
C LYS A 464 -6.44 16.73 21.75
N PRO A 465 -7.63 16.97 22.33
CA PRO A 465 -8.88 16.92 21.59
C PRO A 465 -8.91 17.93 20.43
N TYR A 466 -9.47 17.54 19.28
CA TYR A 466 -9.63 18.43 18.14
C TYR A 466 -11.05 18.37 17.56
N LYS A 467 -11.65 19.54 17.29
CA LYS A 467 -12.99 19.66 16.69
C LYS A 467 -12.89 19.82 15.18
N LEU A 468 -12.89 18.70 14.47
CA LEU A 468 -12.80 18.68 13.01
C LEU A 468 -14.15 19.03 12.36
N ARG A 469 -14.14 19.90 11.35
CA ARG A 469 -15.33 20.27 10.56
C ARG A 469 -15.31 19.57 9.21
N ALA A 470 -16.49 19.36 8.63
CA ALA A 470 -16.59 18.63 7.37
C ALA A 470 -15.76 19.23 6.23
N TYR A 471 -15.76 20.55 6.06
CA TYR A 471 -14.97 21.23 5.03
C TYR A 471 -13.44 21.15 5.23
N GLN A 472 -12.99 20.67 6.39
CA GLN A 472 -11.57 20.52 6.71
C GLN A 472 -11.03 19.12 6.36
N THR A 473 -11.89 18.17 5.98
CA THR A 473 -11.53 16.75 5.81
C THR A 473 -10.91 16.40 4.47
N GLU A 474 -10.76 17.37 3.56
CA GLU A 474 -10.36 17.15 2.15
C GLU A 474 -11.27 16.17 1.39
N PHE A 475 -12.41 15.79 1.98
CA PHE A 475 -13.43 15.04 1.28
C PHE A 475 -14.17 15.93 0.28
N PRO A 476 -14.74 15.33 -0.78
CA PRO A 476 -15.58 16.04 -1.74
C PRO A 476 -16.76 16.76 -1.07
N TYR A 477 -17.23 17.84 -1.70
CA TYR A 477 -18.29 18.71 -1.17
C TYR A 477 -19.56 17.99 -0.70
N GLN A 478 -19.89 16.82 -1.26
CA GLN A 478 -21.02 16.00 -0.82
C GLN A 478 -20.93 15.55 0.65
N PHE A 479 -19.75 15.59 1.27
CA PHE A 479 -19.56 15.28 2.67
C PHE A 479 -19.72 16.48 3.60
N TYR A 480 -19.92 17.69 3.06
CA TYR A 480 -20.08 18.90 3.87
C TYR A 480 -21.40 18.90 4.65
N ASP A 481 -22.35 18.07 4.20
CA ASP A 481 -23.51 17.64 4.97
C ASP A 481 -23.68 16.13 4.81
N SER A 482 -23.22 15.38 5.82
CA SER A 482 -23.19 13.91 5.79
C SER A 482 -23.55 13.32 7.15
N ILE A 483 -23.66 11.99 7.20
CA ILE A 483 -23.75 11.25 8.45
C ILE A 483 -22.39 10.65 8.76
N VAL A 484 -21.87 10.90 9.96
CA VAL A 484 -20.65 10.27 10.48
C VAL A 484 -21.01 9.28 11.58
N PHE A 485 -20.32 8.14 11.64
CA PHE A 485 -20.53 7.14 12.69
C PHE A 485 -19.23 6.42 13.05
N PRO A 486 -19.00 6.08 14.34
CA PRO A 486 -17.85 5.29 14.78
C PRO A 486 -17.92 3.84 14.29
N TYR A 487 -16.75 3.24 14.02
CA TYR A 487 -16.67 1.88 13.51
C TYR A 487 -17.25 0.80 14.43
N ASN A 488 -17.18 1.01 15.74
CA ASN A 488 -17.60 0.05 16.76
C ASN A 488 -18.96 0.38 17.38
N LYS A 489 -19.56 1.52 17.01
CA LYS A 489 -20.83 2.02 17.56
C LYS A 489 -21.61 2.76 16.47
N PRO A 490 -22.02 2.09 15.38
CA PRO A 490 -22.73 2.74 14.29
C PRO A 490 -24.03 3.44 14.74
N GLU A 491 -24.64 2.99 15.83
CA GLU A 491 -25.81 3.62 16.46
C GLU A 491 -25.54 5.02 17.02
N ALA A 492 -24.27 5.38 17.24
CA ALA A 492 -23.84 6.73 17.61
C ALA A 492 -23.69 7.66 16.39
N ALA A 493 -24.36 7.34 15.29
CA ALA A 493 -24.39 8.16 14.10
C ALA A 493 -24.91 9.57 14.38
N MET A 494 -24.29 10.57 13.77
CA MET A 494 -24.68 11.97 13.92
C MET A 494 -24.48 12.73 12.60
N PRO A 495 -25.21 13.85 12.41
CA PRO A 495 -24.89 14.79 11.35
C PRO A 495 -23.45 15.30 11.50
N PHE A 496 -22.75 15.40 10.37
CA PHE A 496 -21.42 15.96 10.27
C PHE A 496 -21.39 17.07 9.23
N ASN A 497 -21.24 18.30 9.72
CA ASN A 497 -21.23 19.51 8.90
C ASN A 497 -20.54 20.67 9.65
N GLY A 498 -20.62 21.88 9.11
CA GLY A 498 -20.02 23.06 9.73
C GLY A 498 -20.57 23.40 11.13
N LYS A 499 -21.83 23.03 11.42
CA LYS A 499 -22.49 23.26 12.71
C LYS A 499 -22.23 22.13 13.72
N TYR A 500 -22.13 20.90 13.23
CA TYR A 500 -21.90 19.70 14.04
C TYR A 500 -20.51 19.10 13.70
N PRO A 501 -19.43 19.61 14.32
CA PRO A 501 -18.08 19.08 14.11
C PRO A 501 -17.89 17.72 14.79
N LEU A 502 -16.99 16.92 14.24
CA LEU A 502 -16.53 15.66 14.82
C LEU A 502 -15.51 15.96 15.91
N ASN A 503 -15.75 15.44 17.11
CA ASN A 503 -14.82 15.59 18.24
C ASN A 503 -13.83 14.41 18.28
N LEU A 504 -12.60 14.65 17.86
CA LEU A 504 -11.50 13.71 17.97
C LEU A 504 -10.93 13.75 19.39
N ASN A 505 -11.58 13.04 20.31
CA ASN A 505 -11.22 13.01 21.72
C ASN A 505 -10.92 11.58 22.17
N GLY A 506 -9.81 11.40 22.91
CA GLY A 506 -9.41 10.08 23.42
C GLY A 506 -8.87 9.12 22.35
N CYS A 507 -8.53 9.61 21.16
CA CYS A 507 -8.01 8.81 20.06
C CYS A 507 -6.53 8.47 20.27
N THR A 508 -6.24 7.55 21.20
CA THR A 508 -4.86 7.07 21.49
C THR A 508 -4.45 5.98 20.51
N SER A 509 -3.22 5.46 20.59
CA SER A 509 -2.80 4.31 19.75
C SER A 509 -3.56 3.02 20.13
N ASP A 510 -3.86 2.83 21.41
CA ASP A 510 -4.58 1.66 21.94
C ASP A 510 -6.10 1.77 21.69
N GLN A 511 -6.63 2.99 21.83
CA GLN A 511 -8.03 3.30 21.55
C GLN A 511 -8.14 4.27 20.38
N PHE A 512 -7.65 3.82 19.22
CA PHE A 512 -7.77 4.64 18.01
C PHE A 512 -9.23 4.91 17.67
N CYS A 513 -9.48 6.07 17.07
CA CYS A 513 -10.78 6.42 16.55
C CYS A 513 -10.84 6.11 15.05
N LEU A 514 -11.84 5.35 14.62
CA LEU A 514 -12.13 5.13 13.21
C LEU A 514 -13.59 5.49 12.96
N PHE A 515 -13.81 6.39 12.02
CA PHE A 515 -15.12 6.90 11.65
C PHE A 515 -15.37 6.66 10.17
N TYR A 516 -16.64 6.45 9.84
CA TYR A 516 -17.12 6.33 8.48
C TYR A 516 -18.11 7.44 8.18
N LEU A 517 -18.09 7.94 6.95
CA LEU A 517 -18.99 8.98 6.49
C LEU A 517 -19.83 8.46 5.34
N SER A 518 -21.15 8.63 5.44
CA SER A 518 -22.08 8.38 4.35
C SER A 518 -22.68 9.70 3.87
N PRO A 519 -22.76 9.94 2.55
CA PRO A 519 -23.60 11.00 2.02
C PRO A 519 -25.06 10.73 2.38
N ILE A 520 -25.85 11.81 2.43
CA ILE A 520 -27.31 11.73 2.56
C ILE A 520 -27.88 11.58 1.14
N ILE A 521 -28.51 10.45 0.87
CA ILE A 521 -29.02 10.09 -0.46
C ILE A 521 -30.54 10.18 -0.46
N ILE A 522 -31.12 10.88 -1.43
CA ILE A 522 -32.57 11.02 -1.60
C ILE A 522 -33.04 10.11 -2.73
N VAL A 523 -34.07 9.30 -2.45
CA VAL A 523 -34.75 8.43 -3.43
C VAL A 523 -36.26 8.53 -3.22
N GLY A 524 -37.00 9.01 -4.21
CA GLY A 524 -38.41 9.36 -4.04
C GLY A 524 -38.60 10.35 -2.87
N GLN A 525 -39.37 9.93 -1.87
CA GLN A 525 -39.61 10.70 -0.63
C GLN A 525 -38.70 10.26 0.53
N HIS A 526 -37.82 9.29 0.29
CA HIS A 526 -37.01 8.66 1.33
C HIS A 526 -35.60 9.23 1.38
N THR A 527 -35.07 9.30 2.60
CA THR A 527 -33.67 9.68 2.87
C THR A 527 -32.89 8.46 3.36
N ILE A 528 -31.73 8.22 2.76
CA ILE A 528 -30.87 7.05 3.01
C ILE A 528 -29.45 7.48 3.37
N ALA A 529 -28.87 6.85 4.39
CA ALA A 529 -27.43 6.87 4.65
C ALA A 529 -26.94 5.44 4.88
N ILE A 530 -25.88 5.02 4.20
CA ILE A 530 -25.44 3.61 4.20
C ILE A 530 -24.29 3.43 5.18
N TYR A 531 -24.44 2.47 6.09
CA TYR A 531 -23.35 2.09 6.99
C TYR A 531 -22.46 0.99 6.41
N GLY A 532 -23.04 0.12 5.57
CA GLY A 532 -22.32 -0.97 4.92
C GLY A 532 -22.16 -2.20 5.79
N GLU A 533 -21.17 -3.03 5.46
CA GLU A 533 -20.76 -4.22 6.24
C GLU A 533 -19.89 -3.79 7.43
N HIS A 534 -20.52 -3.27 8.50
CA HIS A 534 -19.84 -2.59 9.61
C HIS A 534 -18.88 -3.48 10.43
N ASP A 535 -18.99 -4.80 10.34
CA ASP A 535 -18.02 -5.72 10.96
C ASP A 535 -16.63 -5.65 10.29
N LYS A 536 -16.53 -5.04 9.10
CA LYS A 536 -15.29 -4.86 8.35
C LYS A 536 -14.67 -3.49 8.57
N PHE A 537 -13.35 -3.40 8.45
CA PHE A 537 -12.64 -2.12 8.53
C PHE A 537 -12.97 -1.17 7.37
N VAL A 538 -13.46 -1.69 6.25
CA VAL A 538 -13.92 -0.92 5.09
C VAL A 538 -15.34 -1.37 4.72
N PRO A 539 -16.38 -0.83 5.37
CA PRO A 539 -17.76 -1.32 5.23
C PRO A 539 -18.35 -1.19 3.82
N MET A 540 -17.91 -0.17 3.08
CA MET A 540 -18.34 0.13 1.71
C MET A 540 -17.21 -0.10 0.70
N SER A 541 -16.39 -1.12 0.91
CA SER A 541 -15.30 -1.49 0.00
C SER A 541 -15.82 -1.80 -1.41
N PRO A 542 -15.20 -1.27 -2.49
CA PRO A 542 -15.57 -1.58 -3.87
C PRO A 542 -15.31 -3.05 -4.26
N GLN A 543 -14.52 -3.79 -3.47
CA GLN A 543 -14.37 -5.24 -3.63
C GLN A 543 -15.59 -6.02 -3.12
N ARG A 544 -16.41 -5.42 -2.25
CA ARG A 544 -17.65 -6.02 -1.71
C ARG A 544 -18.88 -5.45 -2.38
N VAL A 545 -19.01 -4.13 -2.43
CA VAL A 545 -20.15 -3.42 -3.02
C VAL A 545 -19.71 -2.94 -4.39
N THR A 546 -20.15 -3.63 -5.44
CA THR A 546 -19.65 -3.39 -6.80
C THR A 546 -20.49 -2.38 -7.57
N ASP A 547 -21.73 -2.15 -7.15
CA ASP A 547 -22.66 -1.24 -7.83
C ASP A 547 -23.70 -0.67 -6.84
N ILE A 548 -24.19 0.54 -7.14
CA ILE A 548 -25.35 1.17 -6.50
C ILE A 548 -26.29 1.63 -7.62
N ILE A 549 -27.41 0.94 -7.74
CA ILE A 549 -28.40 1.14 -8.80
C ILE A 549 -29.52 2.03 -8.27
N TYR A 550 -29.85 3.07 -9.02
CA TYR A 550 -30.88 4.04 -8.66
C TYR A 550 -32.13 3.84 -9.50
N THR A 551 -33.28 3.76 -8.85
CA THR A 551 -34.59 3.77 -9.51
C THR A 551 -35.46 4.90 -8.95
N GLU A 552 -36.63 5.14 -9.53
CA GLU A 552 -37.54 6.19 -9.06
C GLU A 552 -37.92 6.03 -7.58
N ASP A 553 -38.15 4.77 -7.15
CA ASP A 553 -38.70 4.45 -5.83
C ASP A 553 -37.76 3.58 -4.95
N ASP A 554 -36.56 3.23 -5.42
CA ASP A 554 -35.65 2.32 -4.71
C ASP A 554 -34.17 2.58 -5.01
N MET A 555 -33.32 2.14 -4.09
CA MET A 555 -31.87 2.06 -4.23
C MET A 555 -31.42 0.63 -3.97
N VAL A 556 -30.68 0.04 -4.91
CA VAL A 556 -30.24 -1.35 -4.82
C VAL A 556 -28.72 -1.43 -4.76
N LEU A 557 -28.20 -2.09 -3.73
CA LEU A 557 -26.77 -2.41 -3.64
C LEU A 557 -26.50 -3.75 -4.29
N GLN A 558 -25.56 -3.80 -5.24
CA GLN A 558 -25.01 -5.04 -5.74
C GLN A 558 -23.77 -5.42 -4.93
N LEU A 559 -23.82 -6.58 -4.30
CA LEU A 559 -22.71 -7.12 -3.51
C LEU A 559 -22.14 -8.36 -4.19
N VAL A 560 -20.85 -8.58 -4.00
CA VAL A 560 -20.15 -9.82 -4.36
C VAL A 560 -19.58 -10.51 -3.12
N GLY A 561 -19.55 -11.83 -3.10
CA GLY A 561 -19.10 -12.60 -1.95
C GLY A 561 -18.91 -14.08 -2.25
N VAL A 562 -18.60 -14.83 -1.20
CA VAL A 562 -18.31 -16.26 -1.29
C VAL A 562 -19.59 -17.06 -1.04
N PRO A 563 -19.86 -18.16 -1.74
CA PRO A 563 -21.06 -18.96 -1.48
C PRO A 563 -21.18 -19.35 0.00
N SER A 564 -22.39 -19.24 0.55
CA SER A 564 -22.71 -19.42 1.98
C SER A 564 -22.15 -18.37 2.93
N GLU A 565 -21.46 -17.34 2.43
CA GLU A 565 -21.06 -16.19 3.25
C GLU A 565 -22.30 -15.42 3.68
N LYS A 566 -22.42 -15.16 4.98
CA LYS A 566 -23.46 -14.31 5.54
C LYS A 566 -22.90 -12.91 5.73
N VAL A 567 -23.56 -11.91 5.15
CA VAL A 567 -23.22 -10.50 5.29
C VAL A 567 -24.42 -9.73 5.83
N VAL A 568 -24.16 -8.83 6.77
CA VAL A 568 -25.14 -7.88 7.29
C VAL A 568 -24.78 -6.50 6.79
N VAL A 569 -25.69 -5.88 6.03
CA VAL A 569 -25.57 -4.49 5.62
C VAL A 569 -26.51 -3.64 6.47
N SER A 570 -25.96 -2.59 7.07
CA SER A 570 -26.69 -1.63 7.87
C SER A 570 -26.84 -0.29 7.12
N TYR A 571 -27.95 0.40 7.34
CA TYR A 571 -28.25 1.71 6.77
C TYR A 571 -29.34 2.44 7.57
N LEU A 572 -29.44 3.76 7.41
CA LEU A 572 -30.57 4.57 7.85
C LEU A 572 -31.56 4.73 6.70
N LEU A 573 -32.85 4.56 7.00
CA LEU A 573 -33.97 4.91 6.13
C LEU A 573 -34.91 5.83 6.91
N ASP A 574 -35.05 7.07 6.48
CA ASP A 574 -35.88 8.10 7.14
C ASP A 574 -35.57 8.26 8.62
N GLY A 575 -34.28 8.23 8.96
CA GLY A 575 -33.79 8.32 10.34
C GLY A 575 -33.90 7.03 11.16
N MET A 576 -34.46 5.95 10.60
CA MET A 576 -34.57 4.66 11.26
C MET A 576 -33.49 3.71 10.78
N GLN A 577 -32.70 3.14 11.69
CA GLN A 577 -31.71 2.13 11.35
C GLN A 577 -32.38 0.82 10.89
N LYS A 578 -31.88 0.28 9.78
CA LYS A 578 -32.27 -0.98 9.16
C LYS A 578 -31.05 -1.86 8.98
N ASN A 579 -31.25 -3.17 9.12
CA ASN A 579 -30.24 -4.19 8.86
C ASN A 579 -30.83 -5.20 7.87
N VAL A 580 -30.10 -5.48 6.80
CA VAL A 580 -30.45 -6.55 5.85
C VAL A 580 -29.35 -7.59 5.89
N THR A 581 -29.75 -8.83 6.17
CA THR A 581 -28.87 -9.99 6.08
C THR A 581 -29.01 -10.61 4.71
N THR A 582 -27.89 -10.86 4.04
CA THR A 582 -27.84 -11.66 2.82
C THR A 582 -26.91 -12.86 3.00
N VAL A 583 -27.25 -13.96 2.33
CA VAL A 583 -26.39 -15.14 2.21
C VAL A 583 -26.11 -15.36 0.74
N PHE A 584 -24.83 -15.35 0.36
CA PHE A 584 -24.46 -15.47 -1.04
C PHE A 584 -24.73 -16.88 -1.57
N SER A 585 -25.37 -16.94 -2.74
CA SER A 585 -25.60 -18.19 -3.45
C SER A 585 -24.37 -18.61 -4.27
N THR A 586 -24.50 -19.68 -5.06
CA THR A 586 -23.47 -20.08 -6.03
C THR A 586 -23.17 -19.02 -7.09
N SER A 587 -24.10 -18.06 -7.31
CA SER A 587 -23.87 -16.91 -8.20
C SER A 587 -22.81 -15.93 -7.68
N ARG A 588 -22.44 -16.00 -6.39
CA ARG A 588 -21.53 -15.05 -5.71
C ARG A 588 -22.02 -13.60 -5.67
N THR A 589 -23.22 -13.30 -6.17
CA THR A 589 -23.78 -11.95 -6.21
C THR A 589 -25.08 -11.89 -5.42
N ALA A 590 -25.28 -10.80 -4.69
CA ALA A 590 -26.52 -10.48 -3.98
C ALA A 590 -26.97 -9.05 -4.29
N HIS A 591 -28.28 -8.81 -4.26
CA HIS A 591 -28.88 -7.50 -4.45
C HIS A 591 -29.70 -7.12 -3.22
N ILE A 592 -29.45 -5.94 -2.65
CA ILE A 592 -30.14 -5.45 -1.46
C ILE A 592 -30.93 -4.19 -1.83
N SER A 593 -32.25 -4.32 -1.85
CA SER A 593 -33.20 -3.19 -1.94
C SER A 593 -33.27 -2.47 -0.60
N LEU A 594 -33.05 -1.16 -0.59
CA LEU A 594 -32.97 -0.37 0.63
C LEU A 594 -34.30 0.29 1.01
N VAL A 595 -35.17 0.58 0.04
CA VAL A 595 -36.48 1.20 0.29
C VAL A 595 -37.59 0.16 0.26
N LEU A 596 -37.70 -0.60 -0.83
CA LEU A 596 -38.82 -1.53 -1.05
C LEU A 596 -38.69 -2.83 -0.24
N GLY A 597 -37.55 -3.07 0.40
CA GLY A 597 -37.33 -4.15 1.36
C GLY A 597 -37.34 -5.57 0.77
N LYS A 598 -37.36 -5.72 -0.55
CA LYS A 598 -37.32 -7.04 -1.22
C LYS A 598 -35.90 -7.36 -1.65
N THR A 599 -35.27 -8.38 -1.06
CA THR A 599 -34.10 -9.04 -1.64
C THR A 599 -34.57 -9.78 -2.90
N LYS A 600 -34.66 -9.06 -4.02
CA LYS A 600 -35.00 -9.69 -5.30
C LYS A 600 -33.75 -10.39 -5.82
N HIS A 601 -33.86 -11.66 -6.18
CA HIS A 601 -32.99 -12.25 -7.20
C HIS A 601 -33.32 -11.57 -8.54
N VAL A 602 -32.90 -10.32 -8.73
CA VAL A 602 -33.03 -9.65 -10.03
C VAL A 602 -31.90 -10.20 -10.90
N THR A 603 -32.24 -11.08 -11.82
CA THR A 603 -31.40 -11.36 -12.98
C THR A 603 -31.50 -10.13 -13.89
N ILE A 604 -30.54 -9.20 -13.80
CA ILE A 604 -30.43 -8.14 -14.80
C ILE A 604 -29.83 -8.76 -16.06
N ALA A 605 -30.66 -8.95 -17.07
CA ALA A 605 -30.22 -9.31 -18.40
C ALA A 605 -29.64 -8.08 -19.10
N HIS A 606 -28.31 -7.94 -19.11
CA HIS A 606 -27.61 -7.18 -20.14
C HIS A 606 -26.54 -8.06 -20.77
N GLN A 607 -26.96 -8.86 -21.76
CA GLN A 607 -26.06 -9.33 -22.80
C GLN A 607 -25.86 -8.20 -23.83
N ARG A 608 -24.62 -7.74 -23.98
CA ARG A 608 -24.19 -7.13 -25.25
C ARG A 608 -24.02 -8.25 -26.30
N PRO A 609 -24.17 -7.89 -27.58
CA PRO A 609 -23.13 -8.30 -28.53
C PRO A 609 -22.52 -7.10 -29.24
N PHE A 610 -21.20 -7.13 -29.33
CA PHE A 610 -20.41 -6.42 -30.32
C PHE A 610 -20.42 -7.28 -31.60
N THR A 611 -20.90 -6.74 -32.74
CA THR A 611 -20.41 -7.10 -34.09
C THR A 611 -20.72 -5.98 -35.10
N GLY A 612 -19.65 -5.34 -35.59
CA GLY A 612 -19.39 -4.94 -36.98
C GLY A 612 -20.45 -4.29 -37.90
N SER A 613 -20.09 -3.07 -38.32
CA SER A 613 -20.12 -2.50 -39.70
C SER A 613 -21.20 -1.47 -40.10
N PHE A 614 -20.66 -0.28 -40.46
CA PHE A 614 -21.06 0.73 -41.45
C PHE A 614 -22.43 0.63 -42.16
N ASN A 615 -23.27 1.67 -41.99
CA ASN A 615 -23.59 2.69 -43.01
C ASN A 615 -24.77 3.59 -42.61
N GLY A 616 -24.64 4.90 -42.86
CA GLY A 616 -25.68 5.66 -43.58
C GLY A 616 -26.64 6.58 -42.83
N PHE A 617 -26.39 7.89 -42.97
CA PHE A 617 -27.36 8.98 -43.21
C PHE A 617 -28.56 9.26 -42.26
N GLY A 618 -28.51 10.43 -41.60
CA GLY A 618 -29.36 11.56 -42.02
C GLY A 618 -30.49 12.07 -41.10
N LYS A 619 -30.45 13.40 -40.87
CA LYS A 619 -31.52 14.38 -40.51
C LYS A 619 -32.00 14.40 -39.04
N ARG A 620 -31.83 15.48 -38.26
CA ARG A 620 -32.36 16.89 -38.27
C ARG A 620 -33.84 17.04 -37.88
N GLY A 621 -34.07 17.92 -36.88
CA GLY A 621 -35.32 18.59 -36.51
C GLY A 621 -35.82 18.14 -35.13
N VAL A 622 -36.07 18.98 -34.13
CA VAL A 622 -36.15 20.44 -33.96
C VAL A 622 -35.61 20.77 -32.57
#